data_AF-A0AAW3YP42-F1
#
_entry.id   AF-A0AAW3YP42-F1
#
_cell.length_a   1.000
_cell.length_b   1.000
_cell.length_c   1.000
_cell.angle_alpha   90.00
_cell.angle_beta   90.00
_cell.angle_gamma   90.00
#
_symmetry.space_group_name_H-M   'P 1'
#
loop_
_entity.id
_entity.type
_entity.pdbx_description
1 polymer ?
#
loop_
_entity_poly.entity_id
_entity_poly.type
_entity_poly.pdbx_seq_one_letter_code
_entity_poly.pdbx_strand_id
1 'polypeptide(L)'
;MNVNIISKNASSLSNYMPSVPDATGNQGTLLTEDDYYRLDQLTISVLVYDNMAPGHIVRVLWKGRRKDIVYKTAPQTVNTAAPMTFHIPRMEFIDNIGDTVKVLFSVERAENNIVEFSGVFHLSIKGQSLDLPAPTLEYNYGDGSIKVIVSYPGMTAEQTVEVRLIGKTMYQPDYIVVNNLQRMVFDIPNDWVEENRGRPVLIDYAVGDINKISK
;
A
#
# COMPACT_ATOMS: atom_id res chain seq x y z
N MET A 1 -56.41 -24.11 -14.11
CA MET A 1 -56.20 -22.81 -13.42
C MET A 1 -54.70 -22.68 -13.20
N ASN A 2 -54.00 -22.00 -14.10
CA ASN A 2 -52.55 -21.82 -14.00
C ASN A 2 -52.29 -20.56 -13.19
N VAL A 3 -51.78 -20.73 -11.97
CA VAL A 3 -51.30 -19.62 -11.16
C VAL A 3 -49.90 -19.28 -11.65
N ASN A 4 -49.78 -18.20 -12.42
CA ASN A 4 -48.51 -17.55 -12.69
C ASN A 4 -47.99 -16.96 -11.38
N ILE A 5 -47.10 -17.69 -10.70
CA ILE A 5 -46.30 -17.12 -9.62
C ILE A 5 -45.20 -16.34 -10.30
N ILE A 6 -45.42 -15.03 -10.46
CA ILE A 6 -44.37 -14.08 -10.81
C ILE A 6 -43.36 -14.15 -9.66
N SER A 7 -42.19 -14.76 -9.91
CA SER A 7 -41.08 -14.69 -8.98
C SER A 7 -40.75 -13.22 -8.77
N LYS A 8 -40.90 -12.75 -7.53
CA LYS A 8 -40.34 -11.47 -7.08
C LYS A 8 -38.89 -11.42 -7.54
N ASN A 9 -38.51 -10.39 -8.29
CA ASN A 9 -37.10 -10.09 -8.55
C ASN A 9 -36.37 -10.06 -7.21
N ALA A 10 -35.56 -11.09 -6.94
CA ALA A 10 -34.70 -11.11 -5.78
C ALA A 10 -33.64 -10.02 -6.00
N SER A 11 -33.70 -8.97 -5.21
CA SER A 11 -32.61 -8.00 -5.10
C SER A 11 -31.31 -8.74 -4.77
N SER A 12 -30.35 -8.75 -5.69
CA SER A 12 -29.07 -9.43 -5.53
C SER A 12 -28.09 -8.54 -4.77
N LEU A 13 -27.43 -9.08 -3.74
CA LEU A 13 -26.38 -8.39 -2.99
C LEU A 13 -25.26 -7.86 -3.91
N SER A 14 -25.08 -8.45 -5.10
CA SER A 14 -24.10 -8.03 -6.11
C SER A 14 -24.24 -6.58 -6.58
N ASN A 15 -25.41 -5.97 -6.41
CA ASN A 15 -25.66 -4.57 -6.78
C ASN A 15 -25.11 -3.57 -5.75
N TYR A 16 -24.76 -4.04 -4.56
CA TYR A 16 -24.15 -3.24 -3.50
C TYR A 16 -22.64 -3.38 -3.56
N MET A 17 -21.92 -2.31 -3.26
CA MET A 17 -20.47 -2.30 -3.14
C MET A 17 -20.09 -1.63 -1.83
N PRO A 18 -18.99 -2.07 -1.18
CA PRO A 18 -18.41 -1.28 -0.11
C PRO A 18 -17.84 0.03 -0.67
N SER A 19 -17.57 0.98 0.22
CA SER A 19 -16.83 2.20 -0.09
C SER A 19 -15.67 2.38 0.88
N VAL A 20 -14.69 3.20 0.49
CA VAL A 20 -13.48 3.47 1.27
C VAL A 20 -13.40 4.99 1.52
N PRO A 21 -14.05 5.51 2.57
CA PRO A 21 -14.13 6.96 2.80
C PRO A 21 -12.75 7.63 3.01
N ASP A 22 -11.77 6.85 3.46
CA ASP A 22 -10.40 7.32 3.70
C ASP A 22 -9.58 7.50 2.41
N ALA A 23 -10.03 6.96 1.29
CA ALA A 23 -9.36 7.15 0.01
C ALA A 23 -9.70 8.55 -0.52
N THR A 24 -8.72 9.47 -0.53
CA THR A 24 -8.98 10.87 -0.91
C THR A 24 -8.78 11.11 -2.41
N GLY A 25 -8.07 10.20 -3.09
CA GLY A 25 -7.82 10.28 -4.52
C GLY A 25 -8.95 9.70 -5.37
N ASN A 26 -9.02 10.16 -6.62
CA ASN A 26 -9.91 9.64 -7.67
C ASN A 26 -11.35 9.36 -7.18
N GLN A 27 -11.98 10.36 -6.54
CA GLN A 27 -13.35 10.27 -6.03
C GLN A 27 -13.60 9.06 -5.10
N GLY A 28 -12.63 8.70 -4.25
CA GLY A 28 -12.78 7.59 -3.30
C GLY A 28 -12.20 6.25 -3.77
N THR A 29 -11.60 6.18 -4.96
CA THR A 29 -11.10 4.92 -5.55
C THR A 29 -9.57 4.82 -5.59
N LEU A 30 -8.86 5.86 -5.13
CA LEU A 30 -7.40 5.86 -5.02
C LEU A 30 -6.99 6.21 -3.58
N LEU A 31 -6.34 5.26 -2.91
CA LEU A 31 -5.62 5.51 -1.68
C LEU A 31 -4.29 6.19 -2.02
N THR A 32 -4.16 7.45 -1.66
CA THR A 32 -2.98 8.25 -1.96
C THR A 32 -1.85 7.96 -0.97
N GLU A 33 -0.68 8.50 -1.28
CA GLU A 33 0.49 8.42 -0.41
C GLU A 33 0.27 9.06 0.96
N ASP A 34 -0.35 10.23 0.98
CA ASP A 34 -0.67 10.91 2.23
C ASP A 34 -1.70 10.13 3.05
N ASP A 35 -2.64 9.44 2.39
CA ASP A 35 -3.60 8.56 3.05
C ASP A 35 -2.86 7.39 3.73
N TYR A 36 -2.11 6.59 2.96
CA TYR A 36 -1.48 5.40 3.53
C TYR A 36 -0.30 5.72 4.44
N TYR A 37 0.29 6.92 4.45
CA TYR A 37 1.27 7.29 5.49
C TYR A 37 0.62 7.77 6.79
N ARG A 38 -0.59 8.33 6.74
CA ARG A 38 -1.32 8.82 7.92
C ARG A 38 -2.13 7.75 8.65
N LEU A 39 -2.62 6.73 7.95
CA LEU A 39 -3.62 5.80 8.48
C LEU A 39 -3.02 4.56 9.17
N ASP A 40 -3.40 4.30 10.42
CA ASP A 40 -3.10 3.03 11.09
C ASP A 40 -4.05 1.88 10.68
N GLN A 41 -5.21 2.24 10.15
CA GLN A 41 -6.21 1.33 9.63
C GLN A 41 -7.05 2.06 8.58
N LEU A 42 -7.56 1.30 7.61
CA LEU A 42 -8.38 1.82 6.53
C LEU A 42 -9.85 1.49 6.80
N THR A 43 -10.71 2.50 6.74
CA THR A 43 -12.14 2.39 6.98
C THR A 43 -12.86 1.89 5.73
N ILE A 44 -13.67 0.86 5.89
CA ILE A 44 -14.58 0.33 4.88
C ILE A 44 -16.01 0.54 5.34
N SER A 45 -16.81 1.24 4.54
CA SER A 45 -18.23 1.48 4.82
C SER A 45 -19.09 0.55 3.96
N VAL A 46 -19.99 -0.16 4.63
CA VAL A 46 -21.03 -1.00 4.03
C VAL A 46 -22.37 -0.32 4.29
N LEU A 47 -22.99 0.22 3.24
CA LEU A 47 -24.31 0.84 3.35
C LEU A 47 -25.41 -0.21 3.55
N VAL A 48 -26.60 0.26 3.91
CA VAL A 48 -27.79 -0.59 4.01
C VAL A 48 -28.06 -1.26 2.67
N TYR A 49 -28.20 -2.59 2.70
CA TYR A 49 -28.53 -3.42 1.54
C TYR A 49 -29.97 -3.97 1.66
N ASP A 50 -30.50 -4.48 0.54
CA ASP A 50 -31.86 -5.00 0.51
C ASP A 50 -32.07 -6.16 1.49
N ASN A 51 -33.17 -6.05 2.24
CA ASN A 51 -33.55 -6.97 3.31
C ASN A 51 -32.47 -7.11 4.39
N MET A 52 -31.63 -6.09 4.62
CA MET A 52 -30.75 -6.05 5.79
C MET A 52 -31.59 -6.15 7.07
N ALA A 53 -31.39 -7.22 7.84
CA ALA A 53 -32.20 -7.55 9.00
C ALA A 53 -31.32 -7.96 10.19
N PRO A 54 -31.79 -7.76 11.43
CA PRO A 54 -31.06 -8.20 12.62
C PRO A 54 -30.70 -9.68 12.56
N GLY A 55 -29.48 -10.03 12.98
CA GLY A 55 -28.96 -11.40 12.97
C GLY A 55 -28.18 -11.79 11.70
N HIS A 56 -28.21 -10.98 10.64
CA HIS A 56 -27.28 -11.18 9.52
C HIS A 56 -25.83 -10.97 9.96
N ILE A 57 -24.90 -11.78 9.44
CA ILE A 57 -23.46 -11.65 9.75
C ILE A 57 -22.74 -11.11 8.51
N VAL A 58 -22.04 -9.99 8.69
CA VAL A 58 -21.33 -9.28 7.63
C VAL A 58 -19.82 -9.37 7.86
N ARG A 59 -19.06 -9.64 6.78
CA ARG A 59 -17.58 -9.64 6.77
C ARG A 59 -17.10 -8.88 5.54
N VAL A 60 -16.03 -8.10 5.67
CA VAL A 60 -15.32 -7.54 4.51
C VAL A 60 -14.18 -8.48 4.12
N LEU A 61 -14.02 -8.66 2.82
CA LEU A 61 -12.97 -9.43 2.19
C LEU A 61 -12.04 -8.48 1.43
N TRP A 62 -10.77 -8.52 1.77
CA TRP A 62 -9.69 -7.80 1.10
C TRP A 62 -8.85 -8.77 0.29
N LYS A 63 -8.83 -8.58 -1.02
CA LYS A 63 -8.05 -9.39 -1.96
C LYS A 63 -6.96 -8.53 -2.58
N GLY A 64 -5.77 -8.64 -2.00
CA GLY A 64 -4.57 -7.96 -2.47
C GLY A 64 -3.85 -8.70 -3.60
N ARG A 65 -2.58 -8.38 -3.79
CA ARG A 65 -1.68 -8.90 -4.83
C ARG A 65 -1.39 -10.39 -4.67
N ARG A 66 -1.36 -10.89 -3.43
CA ARG A 66 -1.22 -12.31 -3.13
C ARG A 66 -2.54 -13.02 -3.43
N LYS A 67 -2.59 -13.78 -4.52
CA LYS A 67 -3.83 -14.42 -5.01
C LYS A 67 -4.28 -15.60 -4.15
N ASP A 68 -3.36 -16.16 -3.37
CA ASP A 68 -3.54 -17.28 -2.46
C ASP A 68 -4.10 -16.87 -1.09
N ILE A 69 -4.07 -15.58 -0.75
CA ILE A 69 -4.49 -15.07 0.55
C ILE A 69 -5.62 -14.04 0.39
N VAL A 70 -6.67 -14.20 1.18
CA VAL A 70 -7.76 -13.22 1.31
C VAL A 70 -7.89 -12.86 2.77
N TYR A 71 -7.58 -11.60 3.10
CA TYR A 71 -7.85 -11.09 4.44
C TYR A 71 -9.36 -10.93 4.64
N LYS A 72 -9.85 -11.37 5.79
CA LYS A 72 -11.26 -11.24 6.19
C LYS A 72 -11.31 -10.52 7.52
N THR A 73 -12.16 -9.51 7.63
CA THR A 73 -12.38 -8.83 8.90
C THR A 73 -13.06 -9.77 9.91
N ALA A 74 -13.00 -9.39 11.19
CA ALA A 74 -13.90 -9.98 12.17
C ALA A 74 -15.37 -9.82 11.70
N PRO A 75 -16.23 -10.84 11.90
CA PRO A 75 -17.65 -10.73 11.59
C PRO A 75 -18.32 -9.69 12.48
N GLN A 76 -19.22 -8.92 11.90
CA GLN A 76 -20.15 -8.07 12.64
C GLN A 76 -21.58 -8.54 12.41
N THR A 77 -22.38 -8.55 13.48
CA THR A 77 -23.81 -8.90 13.41
C THR A 77 -24.63 -7.64 13.19
N VAL A 78 -25.57 -7.69 12.25
CA VAL A 78 -26.55 -6.63 12.07
C VAL A 78 -27.46 -6.60 13.29
N ASN A 79 -27.54 -5.45 13.96
CA ASN A 79 -28.48 -5.22 15.06
C ASN A 79 -29.70 -4.41 14.60
N THR A 80 -29.48 -3.51 13.63
CA THR A 80 -30.49 -2.68 12.98
C THR A 80 -30.04 -2.41 11.54
N ALA A 81 -30.97 -2.08 10.66
CA ALA A 81 -30.68 -1.73 9.27
C ALA A 81 -30.04 -0.32 9.21
N ALA A 82 -28.73 -0.27 9.42
CA ALA A 82 -27.92 0.94 9.38
C ALA A 82 -26.55 0.64 8.72
N PRO A 83 -25.86 1.66 8.17
CA PRO A 83 -24.51 1.48 7.67
C PRO A 83 -23.57 0.87 8.71
N MET A 84 -22.67 0.01 8.26
CA MET A 84 -21.69 -0.68 9.09
C MET A 84 -20.27 -0.27 8.70
N THR A 85 -19.38 -0.21 9.69
CA THR A 85 -17.99 0.18 9.51
C THR A 85 -17.07 -0.97 9.86
N PHE A 86 -16.13 -1.25 8.96
CA PHE A 86 -15.08 -2.25 9.14
C PHE A 86 -13.71 -1.59 8.97
N HIS A 87 -12.67 -2.24 9.48
CA HIS A 87 -11.30 -1.74 9.41
C HIS A 87 -10.37 -2.78 8.80
N ILE A 88 -9.53 -2.34 7.88
CA ILE A 88 -8.44 -3.11 7.29
C ILE A 88 -7.13 -2.66 7.96
N PRO A 89 -6.34 -3.57 8.56
CA PRO A 89 -5.07 -3.21 9.19
C PRO A 89 -4.08 -2.58 8.20
N ARG A 90 -3.23 -1.67 8.70
CA ARG A 90 -2.17 -1.03 7.92
C ARG A 90 -1.38 -1.99 7.03
N MET A 91 -0.92 -3.10 7.62
CA MET A 91 -0.10 -4.08 6.92
C MET A 91 -0.77 -4.67 5.67
N GLU A 92 -2.10 -4.78 5.67
CA GLU A 92 -2.84 -5.35 4.53
C GLU A 92 -2.85 -4.40 3.33
N PHE A 93 -2.89 -3.07 3.53
CA PHE A 93 -2.92 -2.13 2.41
C PHE A 93 -1.54 -1.61 2.00
N ILE A 94 -0.56 -1.52 2.91
CA ILE A 94 0.81 -1.14 2.51
C ILE A 94 1.50 -2.24 1.69
N ASP A 95 1.19 -3.54 1.91
CA ASP A 95 1.72 -4.64 1.08
C ASP A 95 1.28 -4.51 -0.39
N ASN A 96 0.26 -3.71 -0.66
CA ASN A 96 -0.37 -3.51 -1.96
C ASN A 96 -0.06 -2.13 -2.59
N ILE A 97 0.94 -1.39 -2.08
CA ILE A 97 1.41 -0.14 -2.70
C ILE A 97 1.80 -0.39 -4.16
N GLY A 98 1.25 0.42 -5.07
CA GLY A 98 1.47 0.29 -6.51
C GLY A 98 0.51 -0.66 -7.23
N ASP A 99 -0.38 -1.33 -6.50
CA ASP A 99 -1.35 -2.28 -7.05
C ASP A 99 -2.80 -1.80 -6.87
N THR A 100 -3.74 -2.55 -7.46
CA THR A 100 -5.19 -2.38 -7.24
C THR A 100 -5.75 -3.60 -6.51
N VAL A 101 -6.32 -3.37 -5.33
CA VAL A 101 -6.98 -4.41 -4.54
C VAL A 101 -8.47 -4.52 -4.87
N LYS A 102 -9.03 -5.69 -4.59
CA LYS A 102 -10.48 -5.94 -4.68
C LYS A 102 -11.07 -6.03 -3.28
N VAL A 103 -12.05 -5.18 -3.01
CA VAL A 103 -12.79 -5.14 -1.74
C VAL A 103 -14.24 -5.52 -2.01
N LEU A 104 -14.75 -6.46 -1.23
CA LEU A 104 -16.15 -6.88 -1.27
C LEU A 104 -16.59 -7.25 0.14
N PHE A 105 -17.88 -7.35 0.39
CA PHE A 105 -18.40 -7.90 1.63
C PHE A 105 -19.27 -9.12 1.37
N SER A 106 -19.37 -9.99 2.38
CA SER A 106 -20.28 -11.13 2.39
C SER A 106 -21.36 -10.93 3.44
N VAL A 107 -22.57 -11.39 3.15
CA VAL A 107 -23.67 -11.47 4.11
C VAL A 107 -24.06 -12.93 4.28
N GLU A 108 -24.02 -13.40 5.51
CA GLU A 108 -24.57 -14.69 5.92
C GLU A 108 -25.95 -14.44 6.55
N ARG A 109 -27.00 -14.98 5.94
CA ARG A 109 -28.39 -14.77 6.39
C ARG A 109 -28.81 -15.88 7.35
N ALA A 110 -29.39 -15.49 8.48
CA ALA A 110 -29.77 -16.42 9.55
C ALA A 110 -30.82 -17.46 9.12
N GLU A 111 -31.67 -17.12 8.16
CA GLU A 111 -32.80 -17.97 7.73
C GLU A 111 -32.37 -19.20 6.92
N ASN A 112 -31.18 -19.19 6.31
CA ASN A 112 -30.78 -20.23 5.35
C ASN A 112 -29.29 -20.60 5.36
N ASN A 113 -28.45 -19.96 6.19
CA ASN A 113 -26.99 -20.13 6.20
C ASN A 113 -26.34 -19.91 4.81
N ILE A 114 -27.02 -19.20 3.90
CA ILE A 114 -26.47 -18.86 2.59
C ILE A 114 -25.56 -17.65 2.76
N VAL A 115 -24.35 -17.77 2.22
CA VAL A 115 -23.38 -16.68 2.11
C VAL A 115 -23.52 -16.05 0.73
N GLU A 116 -24.01 -14.82 0.69
CA GLU A 116 -24.06 -13.98 -0.51
C GLU A 116 -22.87 -13.02 -0.52
N PHE A 117 -22.44 -12.61 -1.72
CA PHE A 117 -21.35 -11.66 -1.91
C PHE A 117 -21.85 -10.39 -2.60
N SER A 118 -21.29 -9.26 -2.17
CA SER A 118 -21.49 -7.97 -2.81
C SER A 118 -20.81 -7.90 -4.19
N GLY A 119 -21.07 -6.80 -4.91
CA GLY A 119 -20.20 -6.37 -6.00
C GLY A 119 -18.79 -6.04 -5.50
N VAL A 120 -17.84 -5.97 -6.43
CA VAL A 120 -16.42 -5.73 -6.13
C VAL A 120 -16.08 -4.26 -6.31
N PHE A 121 -15.67 -3.63 -5.22
CA PHE A 121 -15.02 -2.32 -5.25
C PHE A 121 -13.52 -2.49 -5.57
N HIS A 122 -13.02 -1.72 -6.53
CA HIS A 122 -11.60 -1.71 -6.90
C HIS A 122 -10.95 -0.48 -6.29
N LEU A 123 -10.03 -0.69 -5.35
CA LEU A 123 -9.26 0.39 -4.73
C LEU A 123 -7.83 0.34 -5.28
N SER A 124 -7.42 1.37 -5.99
CA SER A 124 -6.03 1.55 -6.37
C SER A 124 -5.24 2.09 -5.18
N ILE A 125 -4.03 1.60 -4.96
CA ILE A 125 -3.11 2.13 -3.96
C ILE A 125 -1.96 2.77 -4.71
N LYS A 126 -1.79 4.08 -4.54
CA LYS A 126 -0.79 4.85 -5.27
C LYS A 126 0.58 4.21 -5.07
N GLY A 127 1.26 3.88 -6.17
CA GLY A 127 2.65 3.46 -6.11
C GLY A 127 3.55 4.62 -5.72
N GLN A 128 4.72 4.32 -5.15
CA GLN A 128 5.77 5.31 -5.10
C GLN A 128 6.18 5.66 -6.53
N SER A 129 6.29 6.96 -6.83
CA SER A 129 6.49 7.48 -8.18
C SER A 129 7.95 7.42 -8.66
N LEU A 130 8.88 7.09 -7.76
CA LEU A 130 10.29 7.06 -8.08
C LEU A 130 10.71 5.67 -8.55
N ASP A 131 11.29 5.63 -9.74
CA ASP A 131 12.07 4.50 -10.21
C ASP A 131 13.50 4.66 -9.67
N LEU A 132 13.89 3.83 -8.71
CA LEU A 132 15.18 3.92 -8.02
C LEU A 132 16.13 2.81 -8.51
N PRO A 133 16.88 3.04 -9.60
CA PRO A 133 17.86 2.06 -10.09
C PRO A 133 19.00 1.89 -9.08
N ALA A 134 19.72 0.78 -9.12
CA ALA A 134 20.90 0.56 -8.28
C ALA A 134 21.94 1.69 -8.45
N PRO A 135 22.62 2.11 -7.37
CA PRO A 135 23.66 3.12 -7.48
C PRO A 135 24.87 2.57 -8.24
N THR A 136 25.63 3.45 -8.87
CA THR A 136 26.89 3.08 -9.54
C THR A 136 28.10 3.48 -8.68
N LEU A 137 29.24 2.88 -8.96
CA LEU A 137 30.50 3.21 -8.29
C LEU A 137 31.43 3.91 -9.28
N GLU A 138 32.08 4.98 -8.83
CA GLU A 138 33.13 5.66 -9.56
C GLU A 138 34.44 5.57 -8.79
N TYR A 139 35.49 5.08 -9.46
CA TYR A 139 36.84 5.00 -8.91
C TYR A 139 37.68 6.17 -9.41
N ASN A 140 38.25 6.94 -8.49
CA ASN A 140 39.19 8.00 -8.83
C ASN A 140 40.63 7.44 -8.85
N TYR A 141 41.21 7.34 -10.04
CA TYR A 141 42.57 6.84 -10.21
C TYR A 141 43.66 7.75 -9.61
N GLY A 142 43.35 9.02 -9.35
CA GLY A 142 44.32 9.98 -8.81
C GLY A 142 44.60 9.79 -7.32
N ASP A 143 43.55 9.57 -6.52
CA ASP A 143 43.65 9.43 -5.05
C ASP A 143 43.22 8.05 -4.53
N GLY A 144 42.73 7.17 -5.40
CA GLY A 144 42.27 5.83 -5.06
C GLY A 144 40.90 5.77 -4.39
N SER A 145 40.18 6.89 -4.28
CA SER A 145 38.85 6.93 -3.65
C SER A 145 37.78 6.26 -4.51
N ILE A 146 36.81 5.63 -3.85
CA ILE A 146 35.58 5.11 -4.47
C ILE A 146 34.42 5.97 -4.01
N LYS A 147 33.57 6.38 -4.96
CA LYS A 147 32.36 7.18 -4.69
C LYS A 147 31.12 6.41 -5.12
N VAL A 148 30.05 6.52 -4.34
CA VAL A 148 28.72 6.05 -4.72
C VAL A 148 28.00 7.14 -5.48
N ILE A 149 27.48 6.79 -6.65
CA ILE A 149 26.78 7.71 -7.53
C ILE A 149 25.31 7.29 -7.55
N VAL A 150 24.45 8.20 -7.10
CA VAL A 150 23.00 8.01 -7.10
C VAL A 150 22.42 8.91 -8.18
N SER A 151 21.65 8.32 -9.09
CA SER A 151 20.89 9.03 -10.11
C SER A 151 19.59 8.28 -10.35
N TYR A 152 18.47 8.99 -10.37
CA TYR A 152 17.16 8.42 -10.64
C TYR A 152 16.30 9.41 -11.45
N PRO A 153 15.35 8.92 -12.27
CA PRO A 153 14.44 9.79 -13.00
C PRO A 153 13.61 10.66 -12.05
N GLY A 154 13.56 11.97 -12.32
CA GLY A 154 12.72 12.90 -11.57
C GLY A 154 13.31 13.42 -10.27
N MET A 155 14.64 13.42 -10.12
CA MET A 155 15.32 14.11 -9.02
C MET A 155 14.89 15.58 -8.92
N THR A 156 14.53 16.02 -7.72
CA THR A 156 14.18 17.41 -7.41
C THR A 156 14.95 17.91 -6.20
N ALA A 157 15.15 19.23 -6.09
CA ALA A 157 15.79 19.83 -4.91
C ALA A 157 14.94 19.74 -3.63
N GLU A 158 13.71 19.22 -3.72
CA GLU A 158 12.82 18.95 -2.58
C GLU A 158 13.03 17.56 -2.00
N GLN A 159 14.01 16.81 -2.48
CA GLN A 159 14.29 15.46 -2.03
C GLN A 159 15.56 15.37 -1.21
N THR A 160 15.66 14.33 -0.40
CA THR A 160 16.87 13.89 0.29
C THR A 160 17.28 12.52 -0.21
N VAL A 161 18.58 12.24 -0.20
CA VAL A 161 19.14 10.93 -0.56
C VAL A 161 20.01 10.45 0.59
N GLU A 162 19.77 9.23 1.04
CA GLU A 162 20.55 8.54 2.06
C GLU A 162 21.17 7.29 1.44
N VAL A 163 22.48 7.07 1.62
CA VAL A 163 23.19 5.87 1.17
C VAL A 163 23.49 4.98 2.35
N ARG A 164 23.45 3.66 2.16
CA ARG A 164 23.86 2.69 3.18
C ARG A 164 24.79 1.65 2.56
N LEU A 165 25.95 1.48 3.20
CA LEU A 165 27.00 0.54 2.83
C LEU A 165 27.02 -0.60 3.87
N ILE A 166 26.83 -1.83 3.42
CA ILE A 166 26.80 -3.01 4.29
C ILE A 166 27.90 -3.98 3.86
N GLY A 167 28.90 -4.12 4.72
CA GLY A 167 29.99 -5.06 4.58
C GLY A 167 30.23 -5.77 5.91
N LYS A 168 31.49 -5.88 6.32
CA LYS A 168 31.89 -6.34 7.65
C LYS A 168 31.36 -5.42 8.76
N THR A 169 31.35 -4.12 8.51
CA THR A 169 30.65 -3.10 9.30
C THR A 169 29.64 -2.38 8.41
N MET A 170 28.60 -1.80 9.03
CA MET A 170 27.67 -0.91 8.33
C MET A 170 28.17 0.52 8.41
N TYR A 171 28.13 1.23 7.29
CA TYR A 171 28.34 2.68 7.22
C TYR A 171 27.14 3.33 6.55
N GLN A 172 26.52 4.28 7.23
CA GLN A 172 25.33 5.00 6.78
C GLN A 172 25.51 6.48 7.17
N PRO A 173 25.99 7.33 6.25
CA PRO A 173 26.09 8.77 6.49
C PRO A 173 24.68 9.40 6.59
N ASP A 174 24.62 10.61 7.13
CA ASP A 174 23.40 11.41 7.10
C ASP A 174 22.91 11.62 5.66
N TYR A 175 21.59 11.76 5.50
CA TYR A 175 21.01 12.09 4.22
C TYR A 175 21.52 13.44 3.71
N ILE A 176 21.61 13.58 2.38
CA ILE A 176 21.97 14.83 1.71
C ILE A 176 20.75 15.32 0.93
N VAL A 177 20.38 16.59 1.11
CA VAL A 177 19.39 17.25 0.25
C VAL A 177 19.91 17.26 -1.18
N VAL A 178 19.08 16.88 -2.14
CA VAL A 178 19.45 16.82 -3.55
C VAL A 178 19.96 18.18 -4.01
N ASN A 179 21.27 18.27 -4.23
CA ASN A 179 21.97 19.48 -4.64
C ASN A 179 22.43 19.42 -6.12
N ASN A 180 22.27 18.27 -6.76
CA ASN A 180 22.53 18.05 -8.17
C ASN A 180 21.45 17.12 -8.74
N LEU A 181 20.68 17.63 -9.70
CA LEU A 181 19.51 16.96 -10.28
C LEU A 181 19.86 15.85 -11.31
N GLN A 182 21.14 15.69 -11.64
CA GLN A 182 21.60 14.65 -12.56
C GLN A 182 22.25 13.50 -11.81
N ARG A 183 23.05 13.81 -10.79
CA ARG A 183 23.75 12.81 -9.98
C ARG A 183 24.15 13.34 -8.62
N MET A 184 23.86 12.58 -7.59
CA MET A 184 24.37 12.77 -6.23
C MET A 184 25.63 11.92 -6.04
N VAL A 185 26.58 12.43 -5.27
CA VAL A 185 27.88 11.80 -5.05
C VAL A 185 28.10 11.64 -3.55
N PHE A 186 28.41 10.43 -3.12
CA PHE A 186 28.69 10.09 -1.73
C PHE A 186 30.07 9.45 -1.62
N ASP A 187 30.85 9.90 -0.64
CA ASP A 187 32.16 9.33 -0.36
C ASP A 187 32.04 8.03 0.43
N ILE A 188 32.80 7.01 0.01
CA ILE A 188 33.01 5.81 0.81
C ILE A 188 34.27 6.02 1.65
N PRO A 189 34.22 5.85 2.99
CA PRO A 189 35.42 5.92 3.81
C PRO A 189 36.46 4.87 3.40
N ASN A 190 37.71 5.29 3.19
CA ASN A 190 38.80 4.40 2.77
C ASN A 190 38.98 3.20 3.73
N ASP A 191 38.85 3.43 5.04
CA ASP A 191 38.99 2.36 6.05
C ASP A 191 37.91 1.28 5.87
N TRP A 192 36.70 1.68 5.47
CA TRP A 192 35.61 0.73 5.18
C TRP A 192 35.90 -0.06 3.89
N VAL A 193 36.48 0.58 2.87
CA VAL A 193 36.93 -0.11 1.64
C VAL A 193 37.99 -1.16 1.97
N GLU A 194 39.01 -0.80 2.76
CA GLU A 194 40.09 -1.71 3.13
C GLU A 194 39.60 -2.87 4.00
N GLU A 195 38.71 -2.62 4.96
CA GLU A 195 38.10 -3.67 5.80
C GLU A 195 37.35 -4.71 4.95
N ASN A 196 36.76 -4.28 3.84
CA ASN A 196 35.92 -5.10 2.96
C ASN A 196 36.64 -5.60 1.70
N ARG A 197 37.94 -5.36 1.56
CA ARG A 197 38.72 -5.75 0.39
C ARG A 197 38.59 -7.26 0.13
N GLY A 198 38.23 -7.61 -1.12
CA GLY A 198 38.05 -9.00 -1.56
C GLY A 198 36.76 -9.67 -1.05
N ARG A 199 35.82 -8.92 -0.46
CA ARG A 199 34.53 -9.43 0.02
C ARG A 199 33.37 -8.84 -0.80
N PRO A 200 32.28 -9.59 -1.02
CA PRO A 200 31.05 -9.00 -1.51
C PRO A 200 30.46 -8.05 -0.45
N VAL A 201 29.92 -6.93 -0.90
CA VAL A 201 29.24 -5.93 -0.07
C VAL A 201 27.91 -5.53 -0.72
N LEU A 202 26.99 -5.00 0.08
CA LEU A 202 25.73 -4.41 -0.40
C LEU A 202 25.81 -2.89 -0.30
N ILE A 203 25.39 -2.19 -1.34
CA ILE A 203 25.27 -0.74 -1.36
C ILE A 203 23.88 -0.41 -1.88
N ASP A 204 23.08 0.27 -1.06
CA ASP A 204 21.74 0.74 -1.41
C ASP A 204 21.56 2.23 -1.04
N TYR A 205 20.45 2.81 -1.49
CA TYR A 205 20.05 4.16 -1.11
C TYR A 205 18.54 4.28 -1.00
N ALA A 206 18.10 5.30 -0.26
CA ALA A 206 16.71 5.70 -0.13
C ALA A 206 16.54 7.17 -0.53
N VAL A 207 15.33 7.51 -0.96
CA VAL A 207 14.93 8.89 -1.28
C VAL A 207 13.79 9.29 -0.35
N GLY A 208 13.94 10.45 0.29
CA GLY A 208 12.88 11.11 1.06
C GLY A 208 12.49 12.45 0.43
N ASP A 209 11.37 13.01 0.86
CA ASP A 209 10.97 14.38 0.52
C ASP A 209 11.20 15.30 1.72
N ILE A 210 11.91 16.42 1.55
CA ILE A 210 12.16 17.41 2.63
C ILE A 210 10.86 17.90 3.27
N ASN A 211 9.79 17.97 2.48
CA ASN A 211 8.48 18.44 2.91
C ASN A 211 7.71 17.40 3.74
N LYS A 212 8.20 16.15 3.81
CA LYS A 212 7.61 15.04 4.59
C LYS A 212 8.46 14.62 5.79
N ILE A 213 9.67 15.17 5.95
CA ILE A 213 10.58 14.87 7.07
C ILE A 213 10.11 15.55 8.39
N SER A 214 9.08 16.40 8.34
CA SER A 214 8.45 16.98 9.54
C SER A 214 7.00 16.53 9.71
N LYS A 215 6.79 15.37 10.34
CA LYS A 215 5.61 15.06 11.14
C LYS A 215 5.87 13.92 12.11
#